data_AF-A0A439QUY7-F1
#
_entry.id   AF-A0A439QUY7-F1
#
_cell.length_a   1.000
_cell.length_b   1.000
_cell.length_c   1.000
_cell.angle_alpha   90.00
_cell.angle_beta   90.00
_cell.angle_gamma   90.00
#
_symmetry.space_group_name_H-M   'P 1'
#
loop_
_entity.id
_entity.type
_entity.pdbx_description
1 polymer ?
#
loop_
_entity_poly.entity_id
_entity_poly.type
_entity_poly.pdbx_seq_one_letter_code
_entity_poly.pdbx_strand_id
1 'polypeptide(L)'
;GLMRYGIPDFKIEKHYIDRRIEQMQGEGVSFHCGINVGVDKPVAELLAEHDAVLYCGGSETPRPANIPGDDLDGVHDAMPYLVQQNKRIGGEPIQSVAWPSPPIVAGGQHVVVVGGGDTAS
;
A
#
# COMPACT_ATOMS: atom_id res chain seq x y z
N GLY A 1 -0.48 0.87 5.36
CA GLY A 1 0.43 -0.20 4.93
C GLY A 1 -0.32 -1.35 4.27
N LEU A 2 0.38 -2.44 3.94
CA LEU A 2 -0.12 -3.51 3.07
C LEU A 2 -1.31 -4.32 3.62
N MET A 3 -1.49 -4.44 4.94
CA MET A 3 -2.70 -5.09 5.47
C MET A 3 -3.99 -4.38 5.02
N ARG A 4 -3.94 -3.04 4.93
CA ARG A 4 -5.08 -2.23 4.48
C ARG A 4 -5.17 -2.14 2.96
N TYR A 5 -4.04 -1.89 2.29
CA TYR A 5 -4.05 -1.55 0.86
C TYR A 5 -3.49 -2.61 -0.09
N GLY A 6 -2.81 -3.64 0.41
CA GLY A 6 -2.28 -4.74 -0.40
C GLY A 6 -3.14 -6.00 -0.31
N ILE A 7 -3.46 -6.46 0.89
CA ILE A 7 -4.21 -7.71 1.10
C ILE A 7 -5.70 -7.47 0.80
N PRO A 8 -6.36 -8.28 -0.03
CA PRO A 8 -7.80 -8.15 -0.31
C PRO A 8 -8.72 -8.37 0.90
N ASP A 9 -9.89 -7.74 0.89
CA ASP A 9 -10.93 -7.88 1.93
C ASP A 9 -11.38 -9.32 2.17
N PHE A 10 -11.44 -10.16 1.13
CA PHE A 10 -11.84 -11.57 1.28
C PHE A 10 -10.82 -12.43 2.03
N LYS A 11 -9.56 -11.95 2.18
CA LYS A 11 -8.53 -12.58 3.02
C LYS A 11 -8.50 -11.97 4.42
N ILE A 12 -8.69 -10.65 4.51
CA ILE A 12 -8.74 -9.91 5.78
C ILE A 12 -9.65 -8.69 5.65
N GLU A 13 -10.75 -8.71 6.39
CA GLU A 13 -11.69 -7.61 6.45
C GLU A 13 -11.09 -6.41 7.20
N LYS A 14 -11.30 -5.20 6.67
CA LYS A 14 -10.59 -4.00 7.19
C LYS A 14 -11.02 -3.57 8.59
N HIS A 15 -12.21 -3.98 9.05
CA HIS A 15 -12.67 -3.67 10.40
C HIS A 15 -11.76 -4.25 11.51
N TYR A 16 -11.04 -5.35 11.24
CA TYR A 16 -10.04 -5.87 12.17
C TYR A 16 -8.83 -4.95 12.32
N ILE A 17 -8.46 -4.27 11.23
CA ILE A 17 -7.38 -3.27 11.24
C ILE A 17 -7.84 -2.06 12.03
N ASP A 18 -9.06 -1.56 11.78
CA ASP A 18 -9.63 -0.41 12.49
C ASP A 18 -9.69 -0.66 13.99
N ARG A 19 -10.18 -1.83 14.41
CA ARG A 19 -10.19 -2.22 15.82
C ARG A 19 -8.80 -2.20 16.46
N ARG A 20 -7.76 -2.60 15.73
CA ARG A 20 -6.39 -2.58 16.25
C ARG A 20 -5.84 -1.15 16.38
N ILE A 21 -6.18 -0.28 15.45
CA ILE A 21 -5.85 1.15 15.52
C ILE A 21 -6.54 1.79 16.73
N GLU A 22 -7.84 1.56 16.91
CA GLU A 22 -8.60 2.06 18.06
C GLU A 22 -8.02 1.60 19.40
N GLN A 23 -7.65 0.32 19.50
CA GLN A 23 -6.99 -0.20 20.68
C GLN A 23 -5.67 0.54 20.96
N MET A 24 -4.80 0.68 19.95
CA MET A 24 -3.51 1.36 20.13
C MET A 24 -3.68 2.84 20.51
N GLN A 25 -4.68 3.52 19.96
CA GLN A 25 -5.04 4.88 20.37
C GLN A 25 -5.50 4.94 21.82
N GLY A 26 -6.33 3.98 22.27
CA GLY A 26 -6.75 3.85 23.66
C GLY A 26 -5.61 3.55 24.63
N GLU A 27 -4.53 2.92 24.14
CA GLU A 27 -3.28 2.67 24.88
C GLU A 27 -2.32 3.87 24.86
N GLY A 28 -2.68 4.98 24.20
CA GLY A 28 -1.91 6.22 24.17
C GLY A 28 -1.02 6.43 22.93
N VAL A 29 -1.13 5.58 21.91
CA VAL A 29 -0.39 5.76 20.64
C VAL A 29 -1.03 6.85 19.79
N SER A 30 -0.24 7.83 19.36
CA SER A 30 -0.67 8.87 18.43
C SER A 30 -0.35 8.49 16.98
N PHE A 31 -1.33 8.59 16.09
CA PHE A 31 -1.16 8.34 14.66
C PHE A 31 -1.15 9.65 13.88
N HIS A 32 0.00 10.00 13.31
CA HIS A 32 0.15 11.12 12.38
C HIS A 32 0.12 10.60 10.94
N CYS A 33 -1.05 10.64 10.31
CA CYS A 33 -1.26 10.17 8.94
C CYS A 33 -0.97 11.26 7.90
N GLY A 34 -0.73 10.86 6.65
CA GLY A 34 -0.52 11.80 5.54
C GLY A 34 0.84 12.49 5.53
N ILE A 35 1.83 11.93 6.24
CA ILE A 35 3.20 12.44 6.32
C ILE A 35 4.15 11.41 5.72
N ASN A 36 4.93 11.82 4.72
CA ASN A 36 6.03 11.05 4.17
C ASN A 36 7.36 11.44 4.85
N VAL A 37 7.82 10.63 5.79
CA VAL A 37 9.06 10.88 6.55
C VAL A 37 10.28 10.83 5.62
N GLY A 38 11.13 11.85 5.70
CA GLY A 38 12.24 12.08 4.78
C GLY A 38 11.90 13.03 3.62
N VAL A 39 10.62 13.31 3.38
CA VAL A 39 10.15 14.28 2.39
C VAL A 39 9.42 15.44 3.07
N ASP A 40 8.32 15.15 3.77
CA ASP A 40 7.49 16.14 4.45
C ASP A 40 8.02 16.48 5.85
N LYS A 41 8.62 15.49 6.53
CA LYS A 41 9.26 15.67 7.85
C LYS A 41 10.69 15.11 7.83
N PRO A 42 11.73 15.92 8.12
CA PRO A 42 13.10 15.44 8.16
C PRO A 42 13.33 14.38 9.24
N VAL A 43 14.08 13.33 8.92
CA VAL A 43 14.45 12.29 9.90
C VAL A 43 15.25 12.86 11.07
N ALA A 44 16.09 13.88 10.81
CA ALA A 44 16.90 14.53 11.84
C ALA A 44 16.05 15.20 12.94
N GLU A 45 14.87 15.73 12.58
CA GLU A 45 13.93 16.29 13.56
C GLU A 45 13.38 15.19 14.47
N LEU A 46 12.99 14.05 13.91
CA LEU A 46 12.52 12.91 14.71
C LEU A 46 13.59 12.39 15.69
N LEU A 47 14.84 12.31 15.24
CA LEU A 47 15.97 11.88 16.07
C LEU A 47 16.30 12.88 17.18
N ALA A 48 16.00 14.17 17.01
CA ALA A 48 16.21 15.19 18.02
C ALA A 48 15.07 15.28 19.04
N GLU A 49 13.83 14.98 18.62
CA GLU A 49 12.62 15.13 19.43
C GLU A 49 12.26 13.89 20.26
N HIS A 50 12.85 12.72 19.97
CA HIS A 50 12.47 11.45 20.58
C HIS A 50 13.68 10.70 21.12
N ASP A 51 13.49 9.98 22.24
CA ASP A 51 14.55 9.15 22.84
C ASP A 51 14.96 7.97 21.94
N ALA A 52 14.05 7.50 21.08
CA ALA A 52 14.30 6.43 20.13
C ALA A 52 13.41 6.58 18.89
N VAL A 53 13.93 6.12 17.74
CA VAL A 53 13.20 6.09 16.46
C VAL A 53 13.33 4.69 15.86
N LEU A 54 12.19 4.08 15.51
CA LEU A 54 12.13 2.81 14.81
C LEU A 54 11.67 3.03 13.37
N TYR A 55 12.45 2.54 12.40
CA TYR A 55 12.07 2.59 11.00
C TYR A 55 11.21 1.37 10.61
N CYS A 56 9.96 1.64 10.23
CA CYS A 56 8.97 0.63 9.83
C CYS A 56 8.42 0.88 8.42
N GLY A 57 9.25 1.37 7.48
CA GLY A 57 8.81 1.79 6.14
C GLY A 57 8.39 0.66 5.18
N GLY A 58 8.71 -0.59 5.51
CA GLY A 58 8.39 -1.75 4.66
C GLY A 58 9.22 -1.81 3.37
N SER A 59 8.72 -2.57 2.38
CA SER A 59 9.35 -2.78 1.07
C SER A 59 8.31 -2.62 -0.03
N GLU A 60 8.17 -1.40 -0.54
CA GLU A 60 7.08 -1.02 -1.45
C GLU A 60 7.51 -0.95 -2.93
N THR A 61 8.82 -1.03 -3.19
CA THR A 61 9.38 -0.99 -4.54
C THR A 61 9.21 -2.34 -5.23
N PRO A 62 8.51 -2.40 -6.39
CA PRO A 62 8.37 -3.63 -7.15
C PRO A 62 9.72 -4.08 -7.71
N ARG A 63 9.86 -5.39 -7.92
CA ARG A 63 11.02 -5.94 -8.62
C ARG A 63 10.83 -5.72 -10.12
N PRO A 64 11.77 -5.08 -10.83
CA PRO A 64 11.65 -4.89 -12.26
C PRO A 64 11.67 -6.24 -12.98
N ALA A 65 10.77 -6.41 -13.96
CA ALA A 65 10.70 -7.62 -14.77
C ALA A 65 11.92 -7.74 -15.70
N ASN A 66 12.42 -6.61 -16.23
CA ASN A 66 13.59 -6.55 -17.12
C ASN A 66 13.45 -7.48 -18.33
N ILE A 67 12.26 -7.53 -18.92
CA ILE A 67 11.96 -8.32 -20.10
C ILE A 67 11.42 -7.42 -21.21
N PRO A 68 11.65 -7.75 -22.50
CA PRO A 68 11.09 -6.97 -23.59
C PRO A 68 9.56 -6.85 -23.49
N GLY A 69 9.05 -5.62 -23.57
CA GLY A 69 7.62 -5.32 -23.54
C GLY A 69 7.03 -5.19 -22.13
N ASP A 70 7.85 -5.02 -21.08
CA ASP A 70 7.37 -4.69 -19.73
C ASP A 70 6.81 -3.26 -19.59
N ASP A 71 6.93 -2.45 -20.65
CA ASP A 71 6.42 -1.09 -20.81
C ASP A 71 5.13 -1.01 -21.64
N LEU A 72 4.64 -2.13 -22.18
CA LEU A 72 3.43 -2.16 -23.00
C LEU A 72 2.17 -1.83 -22.20
N ASP A 73 1.18 -1.22 -22.86
CA ASP A 73 -0.12 -0.95 -22.26
C ASP A 73 -0.80 -2.26 -21.81
N GLY A 74 -1.38 -2.23 -20.61
CA GLY A 74 -1.95 -3.41 -19.94
C GLY A 74 -0.96 -4.24 -19.12
N VAL A 75 0.34 -3.93 -19.14
CA VAL A 75 1.32 -4.51 -18.21
C VAL A 75 1.39 -3.65 -16.95
N HIS A 76 1.08 -4.25 -15.80
CA HIS A 76 1.00 -3.55 -14.53
C HIS A 76 1.74 -4.30 -13.42
N ASP A 77 2.47 -3.57 -12.60
CA ASP A 77 2.87 -4.07 -11.28
C ASP A 77 1.65 -4.35 -10.41
N ALA A 78 1.79 -5.30 -9.47
CA ALA A 78 0.68 -5.71 -8.63
C ALA A 78 0.16 -4.59 -7.70
N MET A 79 1.06 -3.77 -7.15
CA MET A 79 0.70 -2.77 -6.13
C MET A 79 -0.26 -1.69 -6.66
N PRO A 80 -0.04 -1.06 -7.83
CA PRO A 80 -1.02 -0.17 -8.45
C PRO A 80 -2.43 -0.77 -8.56
N TYR A 81 -2.54 -2.04 -8.97
CA TYR A 81 -3.83 -2.71 -9.11
C TYR A 81 -4.49 -3.00 -7.74
N LEU A 82 -3.77 -3.65 -6.83
CA LEU A 82 -4.28 -4.06 -5.52
C LEU A 82 -4.73 -2.86 -4.68
N VAL A 83 -3.95 -1.77 -4.69
CA VAL A 83 -4.25 -0.57 -3.91
C VAL A 83 -5.52 0.11 -4.41
N GLN A 84 -5.67 0.25 -5.74
CA GLN A 84 -6.89 0.80 -6.30
C GLN A 84 -8.09 -0.08 -5.97
N GLN A 85 -7.95 -1.42 -6.04
CA GLN A 85 -9.06 -2.33 -5.76
C GLN A 85 -9.50 -2.28 -4.29
N ASN A 86 -8.56 -2.31 -3.34
CA ASN A 86 -8.88 -2.18 -1.92
C ASN A 86 -9.53 -0.82 -1.60
N LYS A 87 -9.04 0.27 -2.23
CA LYS A 87 -9.64 1.61 -2.08
C LYS A 87 -11.06 1.69 -2.66
N ARG A 88 -11.32 1.08 -3.83
CA ARG A 88 -12.67 1.01 -4.41
C ARG A 88 -13.65 0.30 -3.47
N ILE A 89 -13.25 -0.84 -2.92
CA ILE A 89 -14.07 -1.61 -1.97
C ILE A 89 -14.32 -0.80 -0.69
N GLY A 90 -13.29 -0.11 -0.19
CA GLY A 90 -13.38 0.77 0.98
C GLY A 90 -14.13 2.08 0.76
N GLY A 91 -14.60 2.39 -0.46
CA GLY A 91 -15.24 3.66 -0.78
C GLY A 91 -14.30 4.87 -0.75
N GLU A 92 -12.99 4.65 -0.84
CA GLU A 92 -11.96 5.69 -0.86
C GLU A 92 -11.66 6.16 -2.29
N PRO A 93 -11.15 7.41 -2.46
CA PRO A 93 -10.49 7.81 -3.70
C PRO A 93 -9.35 6.84 -4.04
N ILE A 94 -9.33 6.36 -5.30
CA ILE A 94 -8.40 5.33 -5.78
C ILE A 94 -6.96 5.82 -5.93
N GLN A 95 -6.75 7.14 -5.92
CA GLN A 95 -5.44 7.75 -6.06
C GLN A 95 -4.52 7.34 -4.91
N SER A 96 -3.27 7.07 -5.26
CA SER A 96 -2.20 6.71 -4.32
C SER A 96 -0.99 7.57 -4.60
N VAL A 97 -0.42 8.15 -3.54
CA VAL A 97 0.86 8.86 -3.60
C VAL A 97 2.04 7.90 -3.75
N ALA A 98 1.95 6.69 -3.17
CA ALA A 98 3.02 5.69 -3.21
C ALA A 98 3.04 4.90 -4.54
N TRP A 99 1.88 4.69 -5.15
CA TRP A 99 1.72 3.94 -6.40
C TRP A 99 0.81 4.70 -7.38
N PRO A 100 1.28 5.84 -7.93
CA PRO A 100 0.50 6.63 -8.85
C PRO A 100 0.27 5.86 -10.14
N SER A 101 -1.00 5.73 -10.55
CA SER A 101 -1.39 5.05 -11.79
C SER A 101 -2.75 5.55 -12.25
N PRO A 102 -3.02 5.56 -13.57
CA PRO A 102 -4.37 5.65 -14.10
C PRO A 102 -5.27 4.53 -13.54
N PRO A 103 -6.61 4.67 -13.62
CA PRO A 103 -7.53 3.62 -13.21
C PRO A 103 -7.27 2.30 -13.94
N ILE A 104 -7.00 1.23 -13.18
CA ILE A 104 -6.84 -0.13 -13.70
C ILE A 104 -8.11 -0.93 -13.39
N VAL A 105 -8.72 -1.51 -14.42
CA VAL A 105 -9.89 -2.38 -14.31
C VAL A 105 -9.70 -3.60 -15.21
N ALA A 106 -10.01 -4.78 -14.67
CA ALA A 106 -9.84 -6.06 -15.36
C ALA A 106 -11.18 -6.74 -15.70
N GLY A 107 -12.30 -6.05 -15.44
CA GLY A 107 -13.64 -6.59 -15.67
C GLY A 107 -13.88 -6.92 -17.14
N GLY A 108 -14.23 -8.17 -17.43
CA GLY A 108 -14.48 -8.64 -18.80
C GLY A 108 -13.23 -8.82 -19.66
N GLN A 109 -12.03 -8.77 -19.07
CA GLN A 109 -10.77 -8.99 -19.77
C GLN A 109 -10.22 -10.41 -19.54
N HIS A 110 -9.33 -10.84 -20.43
CA HIS A 110 -8.50 -12.03 -20.22
C HIS A 110 -7.23 -11.62 -19.50
N VAL A 111 -7.08 -12.04 -18.25
CA VAL A 111 -6.00 -11.60 -17.36
C VAL A 111 -4.96 -12.71 -17.19
N VAL A 112 -3.69 -12.35 -17.27
CA VAL A 112 -2.55 -13.21 -16.90
C VAL A 112 -1.86 -12.60 -15.68
N VAL A 113 -1.68 -13.39 -14.64
CA VAL A 113 -0.94 -12.99 -13.43
C VAL A 113 0.40 -13.71 -13.43
N VAL A 114 1.50 -12.95 -13.37
CA VAL A 114 2.86 -13.50 -13.35
C VAL A 114 3.40 -13.44 -11.93
N GLY A 115 3.45 -14.60 -11.28
CA GLY A 115 3.93 -14.75 -9.90
C GLY A 115 3.32 -15.98 -9.24
N GLY A 116 3.92 -16.44 -8.14
CA GLY A 116 3.46 -17.63 -7.41
C GLY A 116 3.36 -17.45 -5.90
N GLY A 117 3.48 -16.21 -5.39
CA GLY A 117 3.36 -15.89 -3.97
C GLY A 117 1.99 -15.31 -3.60
N ASP A 118 1.83 -14.90 -2.34
CA ASP A 118 0.56 -14.40 -1.79
C ASP A 118 -0.03 -13.23 -2.58
N THR A 119 0.83 -12.35 -3.13
CA THR A 119 0.43 -11.22 -3.98
C THR A 119 -0.24 -11.65 -5.29
N ALA A 120 0.14 -12.81 -5.84
CA ALA A 120 -0.44 -13.34 -7.07
C ALA A 120 -1.75 -14.11 -6.84
N SER A 121 -2.00 -14.54 -5.60
CA SER A 121 -3.16 -15.37 -5.19
C SER A 121 -4.39 -14.60 -4.73
#